data_AF-A0A143QGJ6-F1
#
_entry.id   AF-A0A143QGJ6-F1
#
_cell.length_a   1.000
_cell.length_b   1.000
_cell.length_c   1.000
_cell.angle_alpha   90.00
_cell.angle_beta   90.00
_cell.angle_gamma   90.00
#
_symmetry.space_group_name_H-M   'P 1'
#
loop_
_entity.id
_entity.type
_entity.pdbx_description
1 polymer ?
#
loop_
_entity_poly.entity_id
_entity_poly.type
_entity_poly.pdbx_seq_one_letter_code
_entity_poly.pdbx_strand_id
1 'polypeptide(L)'
;MKSFTIAIVGAGPRGTGVLERLLARRSDAELHIHVVDPFPPGAGRIWRSSQPPLLWMNSVAADVTMFTDDTTVVDGPIRPGPTLAQWVLEHADTLRQDPELRDELRDFGPHSFASRTLQSRYLSWVFEHAVADTDTHVHVHRARVTDLTADQVLLLDDGSTIRADAVLLAQGHPDALASHRESQLDEFSRTHGLTYIGPGYTADLDPSRVPAGEPVLIAGLGLAFIDWMVLLAETRGGSFARNADGVLEYTASGREPILYAGSRRGVPYHAKISYDIAAARPPLPKFFTADAFPGHGHLHFRDEIWPLASKELAWAHYYEWFTAHPERTVGSWTEFEIGLSEITWGSQELTAFVEQFVPKDEDRIDLARLDKPFAGRRFEGLDEVRTELQTYIETDLRRRADPYYSSDAAVFSALLSVYMTIGELLQRGRIPAQSVAGDVEGWLHSFFSFVASGPPPERLEQLLALSRANIVHFLGPDVTFSPENGSFLARSSAHDVVVHADTLIDARLPVASIAAAGDELLRTLHARGDITDIRATEHSAAKVAVDGRSRLITASGEVAENRYAVGPWVAGHTWSSAFPRPRTNAGFFRHNDQLAAELLRHSR
;
A
#
# COMPACT_ATOMS: atom_id res chain seq x y z
N MET A 1 27.24 -5.72 -33.51
CA MET A 1 26.83 -4.65 -32.58
C MET A 1 27.63 -4.79 -31.31
N LYS A 2 27.77 -3.72 -30.51
CA LYS A 2 28.20 -3.86 -29.12
C LYS A 2 27.06 -4.57 -28.36
N SER A 3 27.38 -5.58 -27.58
CA SER A 3 26.42 -6.24 -26.69
C SER A 3 26.35 -5.46 -25.37
N PHE A 4 25.16 -5.35 -24.77
CA PHE A 4 24.93 -4.68 -23.51
C PHE A 4 24.01 -5.52 -22.62
N THR A 5 24.45 -5.81 -21.40
CA THR A 5 23.78 -6.74 -20.49
C THR A 5 23.17 -5.98 -19.31
N ILE A 6 21.88 -6.19 -19.07
CA ILE A 6 21.15 -5.63 -17.92
C ILE A 6 20.72 -6.80 -17.03
N ALA A 7 20.97 -6.70 -15.72
CA ALA A 7 20.43 -7.63 -14.73
C ALA A 7 19.33 -6.95 -13.91
N ILE A 8 18.17 -7.60 -13.80
CA ILE A 8 17.05 -7.21 -12.95
C ILE A 8 16.92 -8.24 -11.83
N VAL A 9 17.12 -7.80 -10.59
CA VAL A 9 16.98 -8.62 -9.39
C VAL A 9 15.58 -8.43 -8.82
N GLY A 10 14.70 -9.40 -9.05
CA GLY A 10 13.28 -9.34 -8.72
C GLY A 10 12.41 -9.34 -9.97
N ALA A 11 11.51 -10.31 -10.05
CA ALA A 11 10.60 -10.56 -11.17
C ALA A 11 9.12 -10.34 -10.80
N GLY A 12 8.84 -9.69 -9.66
CA GLY A 12 7.49 -9.27 -9.29
C GLY A 12 6.96 -8.13 -10.18
N PRO A 13 5.82 -7.49 -9.81
CA PRO A 13 5.19 -6.45 -10.62
C PRO A 13 6.14 -5.31 -10.99
N ARG A 14 7.00 -4.90 -10.05
CA ARG A 14 7.93 -3.81 -10.30
C ARG A 14 9.02 -4.15 -11.32
N GLY A 15 9.69 -5.29 -11.14
CA GLY A 15 10.71 -5.76 -12.09
C GLY A 15 10.12 -6.01 -13.47
N THR A 16 8.94 -6.63 -13.52
CA THR A 16 8.19 -6.86 -14.77
C THR A 16 7.83 -5.55 -15.47
N GLY A 17 7.38 -4.53 -14.73
CA GLY A 17 7.04 -3.24 -15.31
C GLY A 17 8.25 -2.49 -15.88
N VAL A 18 9.43 -2.58 -15.27
CA VAL A 18 10.65 -1.99 -15.84
C VAL A 18 11.15 -2.80 -17.03
N LEU A 19 11.13 -4.14 -16.94
CA LEU A 19 11.45 -5.03 -18.06
C LEU A 19 10.60 -4.70 -19.29
N GLU A 20 9.30 -4.58 -19.12
CA GLU A 20 8.39 -4.32 -20.22
C GLU A 20 8.68 -2.94 -20.86
N ARG A 21 9.03 -1.91 -20.06
CA ARG A 21 9.49 -0.61 -20.59
C ARG A 21 10.85 -0.67 -21.29
N LEU A 22 11.78 -1.51 -20.82
CA LEU A 22 13.05 -1.76 -21.52
C LEU A 22 12.80 -2.38 -22.90
N LEU A 23 11.94 -3.40 -22.96
CA LEU A 23 11.56 -4.09 -24.20
C LEU A 23 10.74 -3.22 -25.16
N ALA A 24 10.12 -2.14 -24.66
CA ALA A 24 9.42 -1.15 -25.47
C ALA A 24 10.37 -0.17 -26.19
N ARG A 25 11.58 0.00 -25.68
CA ARG A 25 12.54 0.97 -26.20
C ARG A 25 13.45 0.33 -27.23
N ARG A 26 13.79 1.09 -28.28
CA ARG A 26 14.85 0.69 -29.22
C ARG A 26 16.21 0.91 -28.56
N SER A 27 17.12 -0.02 -28.78
CA SER A 27 18.52 0.06 -28.37
C SER A 27 19.42 -0.07 -29.60
N ASP A 28 20.50 0.72 -29.63
CA ASP A 28 21.54 0.65 -30.67
C ASP A 28 22.49 -0.54 -30.45
N ALA A 29 22.57 -1.03 -29.20
CA ALA A 29 23.27 -2.25 -28.81
C ALA A 29 22.36 -3.49 -28.84
N GLU A 30 22.98 -4.65 -29.02
CA GLU A 30 22.34 -5.95 -28.81
C GLU A 30 22.11 -6.16 -27.31
N LEU A 31 20.85 -6.18 -26.88
CA LEU A 31 20.50 -6.27 -25.47
C LEU A 31 20.38 -7.72 -25.00
N HIS A 32 20.99 -8.01 -23.85
CA HIS A 32 20.75 -9.21 -23.07
C HIS A 32 20.18 -8.80 -21.72
N ILE A 33 19.00 -9.31 -21.36
CA ILE A 33 18.36 -8.99 -20.09
C ILE A 33 18.26 -10.24 -19.24
N HIS A 34 18.91 -10.23 -18.09
CA HIS A 34 18.81 -11.29 -17.08
C HIS A 34 17.79 -10.87 -16.03
N VAL A 35 16.76 -11.69 -15.80
CA VAL A 35 15.78 -11.50 -14.74
C VAL A 35 15.98 -12.59 -13.71
N VAL A 36 16.27 -12.23 -12.47
CA VAL A 36 16.64 -13.18 -11.40
C VAL A 36 15.66 -13.05 -10.24
N ASP A 37 14.92 -14.11 -9.93
CA ASP A 37 14.00 -14.16 -8.78
C ASP A 37 13.80 -15.62 -8.32
N PRO A 38 13.79 -15.92 -7.01
CA PRO A 38 13.53 -17.28 -6.54
C PRO A 38 12.08 -17.75 -6.77
N PHE A 39 11.15 -16.83 -7.03
CA PHE A 39 9.74 -17.07 -7.30
C PHE A 39 9.39 -16.94 -8.79
N PRO A 40 8.25 -17.52 -9.24
CA PRO A 40 7.82 -17.37 -10.61
C PRO A 40 7.69 -15.90 -11.05
N PRO A 41 8.11 -15.56 -12.28
CA PRO A 41 8.08 -14.20 -12.77
C PRO A 41 6.65 -13.67 -12.98
N GLY A 42 6.53 -12.34 -13.02
CA GLY A 42 5.27 -11.61 -13.01
C GLY A 42 4.75 -11.41 -11.58
N ALA A 43 4.35 -12.51 -10.93
CA ALA A 43 3.74 -12.49 -9.61
C ALA A 43 4.77 -12.25 -8.47
N GLY A 44 5.97 -12.83 -8.58
CA GLY A 44 6.98 -12.83 -7.53
C GLY A 44 6.47 -13.45 -6.22
N ARG A 45 7.15 -13.18 -5.10
CA ARG A 45 6.79 -13.72 -3.77
C ARG A 45 5.40 -13.30 -3.30
N ILE A 46 5.07 -12.00 -3.43
CA ILE A 46 3.90 -11.40 -2.77
C ILE A 46 2.58 -11.81 -3.41
N TRP A 47 2.56 -12.01 -4.73
CA TRP A 47 1.37 -12.39 -5.47
C TRP A 47 1.42 -13.82 -5.97
N ARG A 48 2.31 -14.66 -5.42
CA ARG A 48 2.42 -16.08 -5.80
C ARG A 48 1.09 -16.81 -5.60
N SER A 49 0.86 -17.83 -6.41
CA SER A 49 -0.37 -18.62 -6.40
C SER A 49 -0.56 -19.50 -5.17
N SER A 50 0.51 -19.86 -4.46
CA SER A 50 0.48 -20.77 -3.30
C SER A 50 -0.02 -20.13 -2.00
N GLN A 51 -1.02 -19.24 -2.10
CA GLN A 51 -1.64 -18.55 -0.96
C GLN A 51 -3.08 -19.04 -0.79
N PRO A 52 -3.66 -18.97 0.43
CA PRO A 52 -5.09 -19.26 0.62
C PRO A 52 -5.95 -18.37 -0.30
N PRO A 53 -6.95 -18.93 -1.04
CA PRO A 53 -7.83 -18.15 -1.91
C PRO A 53 -8.71 -17.15 -1.15
N LEU A 54 -8.76 -17.31 0.18
CA LEU A 54 -9.37 -16.39 1.12
C LEU A 54 -8.67 -15.02 1.17
N LEU A 55 -7.45 -14.88 0.64
CA LEU A 55 -6.74 -13.59 0.64
C LEU A 55 -7.05 -12.85 -0.66
N TRP A 56 -7.61 -11.65 -0.54
CA TRP A 56 -8.06 -10.85 -1.69
C TRP A 56 -7.15 -9.65 -1.94
N MET A 57 -7.21 -9.14 -3.16
CA MET A 57 -6.84 -7.77 -3.45
C MET A 57 -7.79 -6.82 -2.73
N ASN A 58 -7.28 -5.66 -2.32
CA ASN A 58 -8.14 -4.55 -1.89
C ASN A 58 -8.45 -3.59 -3.04
N SER A 59 -7.89 -3.77 -4.23
CA SER A 59 -8.22 -3.00 -5.43
C SER A 59 -9.34 -3.68 -6.22
N VAL A 60 -10.24 -2.87 -6.75
CA VAL A 60 -11.24 -3.31 -7.72
C VAL A 60 -10.55 -3.81 -8.99
N ALA A 61 -11.04 -4.88 -9.61
CA ALA A 61 -10.39 -5.49 -10.77
C ALA A 61 -10.24 -4.54 -11.97
N ALA A 62 -11.22 -3.66 -12.21
CA ALA A 62 -11.11 -2.62 -13.24
C ALA A 62 -10.04 -1.56 -12.95
N ASP A 63 -9.65 -1.38 -11.68
CA ASP A 63 -8.64 -0.41 -11.23
C ASP A 63 -7.21 -0.98 -11.29
N VAL A 64 -7.01 -2.19 -11.81
CA VAL A 64 -5.70 -2.85 -11.85
C VAL A 64 -5.27 -3.05 -13.30
N THR A 65 -4.12 -2.49 -13.67
CA THR A 65 -3.49 -2.73 -14.97
C THR A 65 -1.97 -2.81 -14.82
N MET A 66 -1.28 -3.35 -15.83
CA MET A 66 0.17 -3.30 -15.97
C MET A 66 0.59 -2.60 -17.28
N PHE A 67 -0.38 -2.01 -17.99
CA PHE A 67 -0.21 -1.42 -19.31
C PHE A 67 -0.45 0.07 -19.31
N THR A 68 0.37 0.78 -20.08
CA THR A 68 0.26 2.22 -20.29
C THR A 68 -0.85 2.56 -21.28
N ASP A 69 -1.43 3.74 -21.16
CA ASP A 69 -2.49 4.23 -22.04
C ASP A 69 -2.22 5.67 -22.53
N ASP A 70 -3.16 6.22 -23.30
CA ASP A 70 -3.12 7.57 -23.87
C ASP A 70 -3.05 8.70 -22.84
N THR A 71 -3.34 8.43 -21.56
CA THR A 71 -3.20 9.39 -20.46
C THR A 71 -1.80 9.37 -19.84
N THR A 72 -1.00 8.35 -20.15
CA THR A 72 0.30 8.14 -19.52
C THR A 72 1.36 9.04 -20.17
N VAL A 73 1.93 9.94 -19.39
CA VAL A 73 2.96 10.88 -19.85
C VAL A 73 4.34 10.27 -19.60
N VAL A 74 4.91 9.66 -20.63
CA VAL A 74 6.21 8.97 -20.64
C VAL A 74 6.96 9.25 -21.94
N ASP A 75 8.29 9.09 -21.92
CA ASP A 75 9.13 9.29 -23.11
C ASP A 75 9.14 8.05 -24.01
N GLY A 76 9.01 6.86 -23.40
CA GLY A 76 8.93 5.59 -24.11
C GLY A 76 7.58 5.37 -24.81
N PRO A 77 7.47 4.37 -25.71
CA PRO A 77 6.23 4.10 -26.40
C PRO A 77 5.09 3.71 -25.44
N ILE A 78 3.88 4.16 -25.76
CA ILE A 78 2.66 3.69 -25.12
C ILE A 78 2.33 2.29 -25.66
N ARG A 79 2.29 1.31 -24.76
CA ARG A 79 1.83 -0.06 -25.02
C ARG A 79 0.57 -0.33 -24.20
N PRO A 80 -0.62 -0.21 -24.82
CA PRO A 80 -1.89 -0.53 -24.17
C PRO A 80 -2.10 -2.03 -24.05
N GLY A 81 -2.94 -2.41 -23.09
CA GLY A 81 -3.33 -3.79 -22.82
C GLY A 81 -4.49 -3.83 -21.82
N PRO A 82 -5.03 -5.03 -21.55
CA PRO A 82 -6.22 -5.17 -20.74
C PRO A 82 -5.93 -4.84 -19.27
N THR A 83 -6.92 -4.26 -18.59
CA THR A 83 -7.02 -4.31 -17.12
C THR A 83 -7.19 -5.75 -16.65
N LEU A 84 -7.00 -6.01 -15.35
CA LEU A 84 -7.29 -7.31 -14.75
C LEU A 84 -8.73 -7.75 -15.08
N ALA A 85 -9.71 -6.87 -14.90
CA ALA A 85 -11.11 -7.17 -15.22
C ALA A 85 -11.31 -7.58 -16.69
N GLN A 86 -10.75 -6.79 -17.62
CA GLN A 86 -10.86 -7.09 -19.06
C GLN A 86 -10.19 -8.43 -19.39
N TRP A 87 -8.97 -8.65 -18.89
CA TRP A 87 -8.23 -9.90 -19.11
C TRP A 87 -9.00 -11.11 -18.61
N VAL A 88 -9.56 -11.05 -17.38
CA VAL A 88 -10.37 -12.14 -16.83
C VAL A 88 -11.59 -12.44 -17.69
N LEU A 89 -12.31 -11.40 -18.15
CA LEU A 89 -13.49 -11.57 -18.98
C LEU A 89 -13.16 -12.15 -20.36
N GLU A 90 -12.05 -11.72 -20.97
CA GLU A 90 -11.55 -12.23 -22.25
C GLU A 90 -11.09 -13.69 -22.16
N HIS A 91 -10.56 -14.12 -21.01
CA HIS A 91 -10.01 -15.46 -20.80
C HIS A 91 -10.92 -16.36 -19.94
N ALA A 92 -12.18 -15.97 -19.71
CA ALA A 92 -13.06 -16.58 -18.73
C ALA A 92 -13.26 -18.10 -18.96
N ASP A 93 -13.39 -18.54 -20.21
CA ASP A 93 -13.60 -19.95 -20.54
C ASP A 93 -12.41 -20.83 -20.18
N THR A 94 -11.19 -20.32 -20.37
CA THR A 94 -9.95 -21.01 -19.96
C THR A 94 -9.80 -20.96 -18.44
N LEU A 95 -10.03 -19.81 -17.82
CA LEU A 95 -9.85 -19.63 -16.38
C LEU A 95 -10.85 -20.46 -15.55
N ARG A 96 -12.09 -20.68 -16.02
CA ARG A 96 -13.07 -21.55 -15.35
C ARG A 96 -12.67 -23.04 -15.31
N GLN A 97 -11.71 -23.44 -16.13
CA GLN A 97 -11.15 -24.79 -16.07
C GLN A 97 -10.27 -24.98 -14.83
N ASP A 98 -9.68 -23.90 -14.31
CA ASP A 98 -8.94 -23.90 -13.04
C ASP A 98 -9.92 -24.11 -11.87
N PRO A 99 -9.85 -25.24 -11.14
CA PRO A 99 -10.73 -25.51 -10.02
C PRO A 99 -10.62 -24.47 -8.89
N GLU A 100 -9.47 -23.82 -8.72
CA GLU A 100 -9.25 -22.81 -7.68
C GLU A 100 -10.00 -21.50 -7.98
N LEU A 101 -10.29 -21.23 -9.25
CA LEU A 101 -10.88 -19.97 -9.71
C LEU A 101 -12.36 -20.12 -10.10
N ARG A 102 -12.84 -21.35 -10.30
CA ARG A 102 -14.18 -21.61 -10.84
C ARG A 102 -15.31 -20.91 -10.08
N ASP A 103 -15.28 -20.99 -8.75
CA ASP A 103 -16.32 -20.41 -7.90
C ASP A 103 -16.24 -18.88 -7.85
N GLU A 104 -15.03 -18.33 -7.84
CA GLU A 104 -14.77 -16.89 -7.91
C GLU A 104 -15.29 -16.30 -9.24
N LEU A 105 -15.14 -17.03 -10.35
CA LEU A 105 -15.49 -16.58 -11.70
C LEU A 105 -16.97 -16.68 -12.05
N ARG A 106 -17.83 -17.20 -11.17
CA ARG A 106 -19.27 -17.32 -11.42
C ARG A 106 -19.93 -15.94 -11.55
N ASP A 107 -19.61 -15.04 -10.62
CA ASP A 107 -20.20 -13.71 -10.49
C ASP A 107 -19.16 -12.59 -10.65
N PHE A 108 -18.01 -12.90 -11.27
CA PHE A 108 -16.92 -11.95 -11.47
C PHE A 108 -17.30 -10.87 -12.48
N GLY A 109 -17.01 -9.62 -12.14
CA GLY A 109 -17.17 -8.47 -13.01
C GLY A 109 -16.16 -7.36 -12.73
N PRO A 110 -16.25 -6.22 -13.43
CA PRO A 110 -15.31 -5.12 -13.31
C PRO A 110 -15.15 -4.58 -11.88
N HIS A 111 -16.20 -4.66 -11.07
CA HIS A 111 -16.24 -4.19 -9.68
C HIS A 111 -15.83 -5.24 -8.64
N SER A 112 -15.50 -6.47 -9.07
CA SER A 112 -15.07 -7.54 -8.16
C SER A 112 -13.68 -7.28 -7.58
N PHE A 113 -13.45 -7.81 -6.39
CA PHE A 113 -12.13 -7.88 -5.77
C PHE A 113 -11.54 -9.26 -6.01
N ALA A 114 -10.48 -9.34 -6.81
CA ALA A 114 -9.87 -10.61 -7.18
C ALA A 114 -9.17 -11.27 -5.98
N SER A 115 -9.21 -12.60 -5.92
CA SER A 115 -8.30 -13.37 -5.07
C SER A 115 -6.85 -13.11 -5.48
N ARG A 116 -5.92 -13.27 -4.54
CA ARG A 116 -4.48 -13.19 -4.86
C ARG A 116 -4.07 -14.27 -5.87
N THR A 117 -4.78 -15.40 -5.92
CA THR A 117 -4.57 -16.45 -6.92
C THR A 117 -4.92 -15.97 -8.33
N LEU A 118 -6.09 -15.33 -8.51
CA LEU A 118 -6.49 -14.78 -9.80
C LEU A 118 -5.54 -13.67 -10.26
N GLN A 119 -5.15 -12.78 -9.34
CA GLN A 119 -4.13 -11.75 -9.61
C GLN A 119 -2.78 -12.36 -10.01
N SER A 120 -2.40 -13.49 -9.39
CA SER A 120 -1.18 -14.23 -9.75
C SER A 120 -1.19 -14.63 -11.22
N ARG A 121 -2.31 -15.20 -11.71
CA ARG A 121 -2.44 -15.63 -13.11
C ARG A 121 -2.32 -14.45 -14.07
N TYR A 122 -2.96 -13.34 -13.75
CA TYR A 122 -2.86 -12.12 -14.55
C TYR A 122 -1.41 -11.60 -14.62
N LEU A 123 -0.69 -11.54 -13.49
CA LEU A 123 0.68 -11.06 -13.45
C LEU A 123 1.67 -11.97 -14.19
N SER A 124 1.51 -13.29 -14.07
CA SER A 124 2.29 -14.24 -14.87
C SER A 124 2.03 -14.07 -16.37
N TRP A 125 0.76 -13.91 -16.77
CA TRP A 125 0.41 -13.62 -18.16
C TRP A 125 1.02 -12.30 -18.66
N VAL A 126 1.00 -11.23 -17.85
CA VAL A 126 1.65 -9.95 -18.21
C VAL A 126 3.13 -10.13 -18.49
N PHE A 127 3.84 -10.89 -17.64
CA PHE A 127 5.26 -11.16 -17.85
C PHE A 127 5.49 -11.96 -19.14
N GLU A 128 4.75 -13.04 -19.35
CA GLU A 128 4.83 -13.88 -20.55
C GLU A 128 4.54 -13.08 -21.82
N HIS A 129 3.52 -12.22 -21.77
CA HIS A 129 3.17 -11.33 -22.87
C HIS A 129 4.30 -10.34 -23.20
N ALA A 130 4.93 -9.74 -22.17
CA ALA A 130 6.01 -8.78 -22.36
C ALA A 130 7.25 -9.39 -23.03
N VAL A 131 7.59 -10.65 -22.69
CA VAL A 131 8.78 -11.33 -23.24
C VAL A 131 8.52 -12.10 -24.54
N ALA A 132 7.26 -12.31 -24.92
CA ALA A 132 6.90 -12.97 -26.17
C ALA A 132 7.03 -12.03 -27.40
N ASP A 133 6.83 -10.73 -27.21
CA ASP A 133 6.84 -9.71 -28.26
C ASP A 133 8.19 -8.95 -28.31
N THR A 134 9.30 -9.68 -28.46
CA THR A 134 10.62 -9.06 -28.55
C THR A 134 11.66 -9.90 -29.29
N ASP A 135 12.54 -9.22 -30.03
CA ASP A 135 13.78 -9.80 -30.58
C ASP A 135 14.94 -9.77 -29.54
N THR A 136 14.69 -9.24 -28.34
CA THR A 136 15.69 -9.14 -27.26
C THR A 136 15.86 -10.46 -26.52
N HIS A 137 17.10 -10.84 -26.20
CA HIS A 137 17.38 -12.03 -25.42
C HIS A 137 17.05 -11.81 -23.94
N VAL A 138 15.94 -12.38 -23.46
CA VAL A 138 15.57 -12.39 -22.05
C VAL A 138 15.89 -13.75 -21.42
N HIS A 139 16.73 -13.74 -20.39
CA HIS A 139 17.15 -14.91 -19.62
C HIS A 139 16.53 -14.87 -18.23
N VAL A 140 15.67 -15.85 -17.91
CA VAL A 140 15.02 -15.94 -16.60
C VAL A 140 15.75 -16.95 -15.72
N HIS A 141 16.14 -16.54 -14.53
CA HIS A 141 16.87 -17.34 -13.55
C HIS A 141 16.04 -17.50 -12.30
N ARG A 142 15.64 -18.74 -12.00
CA ARG A 142 14.93 -19.07 -10.76
C ARG A 142 15.92 -19.30 -9.62
N ALA A 143 16.52 -18.21 -9.14
CA ALA A 143 17.60 -18.21 -8.17
C ALA A 143 17.56 -16.93 -7.33
N ARG A 144 18.27 -16.93 -6.21
CA ARG A 144 18.48 -15.74 -5.37
C ARG A 144 19.83 -15.14 -5.68
N VAL A 145 19.90 -13.83 -5.87
CA VAL A 145 21.18 -13.10 -5.87
C VAL A 145 21.62 -12.92 -4.42
N THR A 146 22.84 -13.34 -4.10
CA THR A 146 23.41 -13.26 -2.75
C THR A 146 24.44 -12.12 -2.64
N ASP A 147 25.05 -11.74 -3.75
CA ASP A 147 26.04 -10.67 -3.80
C ASP A 147 26.12 -9.99 -5.19
N LEU A 148 26.59 -8.74 -5.21
CA LEU A 148 26.94 -7.94 -6.39
C LEU A 148 28.32 -7.31 -6.17
N THR A 149 29.31 -7.73 -6.95
CA THR A 149 30.70 -7.25 -6.82
C THR A 149 30.92 -5.88 -7.46
N ALA A 150 32.03 -5.21 -7.10
CA ALA A 150 32.49 -3.95 -7.73
C ALA A 150 32.49 -4.01 -9.27
N ASP A 151 32.90 -5.15 -9.84
CA ASP A 151 33.01 -5.37 -11.29
C ASP A 151 31.68 -5.78 -11.97
N GLN A 152 30.53 -5.47 -11.34
CA GLN A 152 29.17 -5.77 -11.81
C GLN A 152 28.92 -7.26 -12.07
N VAL A 153 29.40 -8.13 -11.18
CA VAL A 153 29.11 -9.56 -11.21
C VAL A 153 28.13 -9.91 -10.11
N LEU A 154 26.97 -10.45 -10.49
CA LEU A 154 25.99 -11.02 -9.57
C LEU A 154 26.37 -12.46 -9.24
N LEU A 155 26.37 -12.80 -7.96
CA LEU A 155 26.54 -14.17 -7.47
C LEU A 155 25.17 -14.72 -7.07
N LEU A 156 24.84 -15.92 -7.55
CA LEU A 156 23.58 -16.58 -7.23
C LEU A 156 23.76 -17.65 -6.15
N ASP A 157 22.67 -18.02 -5.48
CA ASP A 157 22.64 -19.04 -4.42
C ASP A 157 22.95 -20.46 -4.90
N ASP A 158 22.82 -20.72 -6.21
CA ASP A 158 23.23 -21.97 -6.86
C ASP A 158 24.73 -22.00 -7.25
N GLY A 159 25.47 -20.92 -6.98
CA GLY A 159 26.90 -20.77 -7.30
C GLY A 159 27.18 -20.27 -8.72
N SER A 160 26.17 -20.06 -9.56
CA SER A 160 26.33 -19.42 -10.87
C SER A 160 26.59 -17.91 -10.74
N THR A 161 27.10 -17.30 -11.82
CA THR A 161 27.39 -15.86 -11.86
C THR A 161 26.88 -15.22 -13.13
N ILE A 162 26.48 -13.95 -13.03
CA ILE A 162 26.01 -13.14 -14.16
C ILE A 162 26.83 -11.84 -14.17
N ARG A 163 27.56 -11.58 -15.26
CA ARG A 163 28.20 -10.29 -15.48
C ARG A 163 27.22 -9.36 -16.20
N ALA A 164 27.03 -8.15 -15.68
CA ALA A 164 26.15 -7.14 -16.26
C ALA A 164 26.89 -5.82 -16.48
N ASP A 165 26.37 -5.00 -17.40
CA ASP A 165 26.81 -3.62 -17.59
C ASP A 165 25.99 -2.66 -16.71
N ALA A 166 24.74 -3.02 -16.42
CA ALA A 166 23.86 -2.31 -15.48
C ALA A 166 23.01 -3.28 -14.64
N VAL A 167 22.75 -2.90 -13.39
CA VAL A 167 21.97 -3.70 -12.44
C VAL A 167 20.82 -2.89 -11.85
N LEU A 168 19.62 -3.46 -11.88
CA LEU A 168 18.43 -2.97 -11.21
C LEU A 168 18.04 -3.90 -10.06
N LEU A 169 18.03 -3.36 -8.83
CA LEU A 169 17.49 -4.03 -7.66
C LEU A 169 15.99 -3.72 -7.53
N ALA A 170 15.14 -4.72 -7.73
CA ALA A 170 13.68 -4.60 -7.79
C ALA A 170 12.96 -5.70 -6.98
N GLN A 171 13.56 -6.15 -5.87
CA GLN A 171 13.13 -7.28 -5.03
C GLN A 171 11.72 -7.12 -4.39
N GLY A 172 11.04 -6.01 -4.63
CA GLY A 172 9.68 -5.77 -4.16
C GLY A 172 9.64 -5.58 -2.65
N HIS A 173 9.28 -6.62 -1.91
CA HIS A 173 9.02 -6.57 -0.47
C HIS A 173 9.97 -7.51 0.28
N PRO A 174 11.25 -7.12 0.46
CA PRO A 174 12.23 -7.95 1.16
C PRO A 174 11.83 -8.15 2.63
N ASP A 175 12.24 -9.27 3.20
CA ASP A 175 12.06 -9.53 4.63
C ASP A 175 12.85 -8.54 5.47
N ALA A 176 12.37 -8.28 6.68
CA ALA A 176 13.10 -7.58 7.72
C ALA A 176 13.37 -8.56 8.88
N LEU A 177 14.59 -8.53 9.40
CA LEU A 177 14.95 -9.14 10.68
C LEU A 177 14.16 -8.44 11.79
N ALA A 178 13.91 -9.20 12.86
CA ALA A 178 13.14 -8.73 13.99
C ALA A 178 13.75 -7.45 14.60
N SER A 179 12.90 -6.44 14.81
CA SER A 179 13.27 -5.25 15.58
C SER A 179 13.61 -5.61 17.03
N HIS A 180 14.29 -4.71 17.75
CA HIS A 180 14.59 -4.95 19.18
C HIS A 180 13.34 -5.28 19.99
N ARG A 181 12.22 -4.58 19.72
CA ARG A 181 10.94 -4.85 20.39
C ARG A 181 10.38 -6.22 20.01
N GLU A 182 10.45 -6.61 18.75
CA GLU A 182 10.00 -7.92 18.29
C GLU A 182 10.83 -9.04 18.94
N SER A 183 12.15 -8.91 18.97
CA SER A 183 13.05 -9.86 19.65
C SER A 183 12.77 -9.96 21.15
N GLN A 184 12.45 -8.83 21.82
CA GLN A 184 12.05 -8.85 23.23
C GLN A 184 10.72 -9.58 23.45
N LEU A 185 9.73 -9.39 22.58
CA LEU A 185 8.44 -10.08 22.67
C LEU A 185 8.59 -11.58 22.39
N ASP A 186 9.41 -11.95 21.41
CA ASP A 186 9.72 -13.35 21.10
C ASP A 186 10.43 -14.04 22.27
N GLU A 187 11.46 -13.41 22.83
CA GLU A 187 12.19 -13.91 23.99
C GLU A 187 11.29 -14.05 25.23
N PHE A 188 10.45 -13.03 25.48
CA PHE A 188 9.47 -13.06 26.56
C PHE A 188 8.50 -14.22 26.40
N SER A 189 8.03 -14.46 25.17
CA SER A 189 7.13 -15.57 24.85
C SER A 189 7.76 -16.92 25.14
N ARG A 190 8.99 -17.13 24.65
CA ARG A 190 9.73 -18.37 24.87
C ARG A 190 9.99 -18.63 26.35
N THR A 191 10.28 -17.59 27.13
CA THR A 191 10.55 -17.69 28.56
C THR A 191 9.30 -18.08 29.37
N HIS A 192 8.12 -17.63 28.95
CA HIS A 192 6.87 -17.80 29.69
C HIS A 192 5.90 -18.81 29.06
N GLY A 193 6.29 -19.47 27.96
CA GLY A 193 5.42 -20.43 27.26
C GLY A 193 4.25 -19.78 26.51
N LEU A 194 4.38 -18.51 26.11
CA LEU A 194 3.36 -17.75 25.39
C LEU A 194 3.54 -17.86 23.87
N THR A 195 2.56 -17.37 23.12
CA THR A 195 2.62 -17.30 21.66
C THR A 195 2.71 -15.85 21.19
N TYR A 196 3.84 -15.49 20.57
CA TYR A 196 3.97 -14.25 19.80
C TYR A 196 4.07 -14.56 18.31
N ILE A 197 3.28 -13.86 17.52
CA ILE A 197 3.36 -13.84 16.06
C ILE A 197 3.68 -12.40 15.66
N GLY A 198 4.93 -12.16 15.24
CA GLY A 198 5.39 -10.84 14.82
C GLY A 198 4.82 -10.35 13.48
N PRO A 199 5.16 -9.12 13.09
CA PRO A 199 4.68 -8.54 11.83
C PRO A 199 5.18 -9.35 10.64
N GLY A 200 4.34 -9.52 9.62
CA GLY A 200 4.65 -10.33 8.45
C GLY A 200 3.61 -10.18 7.35
N TYR A 201 3.93 -10.66 6.15
CA TYR A 201 2.91 -10.89 5.13
C TYR A 201 2.03 -12.04 5.62
N THR A 202 0.73 -11.81 5.79
CA THR A 202 -0.14 -12.80 6.45
C THR A 202 -0.14 -14.17 5.75
N ALA A 203 0.09 -14.20 4.44
CA ALA A 203 0.27 -15.42 3.65
C ALA A 203 1.52 -16.26 3.99
N ASP A 204 2.50 -15.66 4.65
CA ASP A 204 3.76 -16.28 5.07
C ASP A 204 3.72 -16.65 6.57
N LEU A 205 2.65 -16.28 7.28
CA LEU A 205 2.46 -16.55 8.71
C LEU A 205 1.61 -17.82 8.88
N ASP A 206 1.86 -18.55 9.95
CA ASP A 206 1.14 -19.79 10.26
C ASP A 206 -0.02 -19.53 11.23
N PRO A 207 -1.28 -19.50 10.75
CA PRO A 207 -2.43 -19.29 11.61
C PRO A 207 -2.72 -20.47 12.54
N SER A 208 -2.13 -21.66 12.31
CA SER A 208 -2.34 -22.83 13.17
C SER A 208 -1.73 -22.67 14.55
N ARG A 209 -0.73 -21.78 14.70
CA ARG A 209 -0.11 -21.41 15.98
C ARG A 209 -1.06 -20.70 16.94
N VAL A 210 -2.18 -20.17 16.44
CA VAL A 210 -3.17 -19.47 17.27
C VAL A 210 -4.12 -20.51 17.91
N PRO A 211 -4.25 -20.52 19.25
CA PRO A 211 -5.11 -21.47 19.95
C PRO A 211 -6.59 -21.21 19.70
N ALA A 212 -7.40 -22.27 19.76
CA ALA A 212 -8.86 -22.17 19.64
C ALA A 212 -9.50 -21.79 20.99
N GLY A 213 -10.56 -20.98 20.96
CA GLY A 213 -11.37 -20.64 22.14
C GLY A 213 -10.71 -19.72 23.17
N GLU A 214 -9.42 -19.41 23.01
CA GLU A 214 -8.68 -18.56 23.94
C GLU A 214 -8.71 -17.07 23.53
N PRO A 215 -8.58 -16.14 24.50
CA PRO A 215 -8.32 -14.74 24.21
C PRO A 215 -7.02 -14.55 23.44
N VAL A 216 -7.07 -13.73 22.38
CA VAL A 216 -5.91 -13.37 21.57
C VAL A 216 -5.88 -11.86 21.39
N LEU A 217 -4.77 -11.22 21.77
CA LEU A 217 -4.55 -9.80 21.47
C LEU A 217 -4.06 -9.65 20.03
N ILE A 218 -4.66 -8.73 19.27
CA ILE A 218 -4.23 -8.44 17.89
C ILE A 218 -4.00 -6.93 17.70
N ALA A 219 -2.74 -6.60 17.36
CA ALA A 219 -2.27 -5.24 17.23
C ALA A 219 -2.38 -4.75 15.78
N GLY A 220 -3.34 -3.88 15.53
CA GLY A 220 -3.63 -3.33 14.20
C GLY A 220 -5.07 -3.64 13.75
N LEU A 221 -5.64 -2.70 12.97
CA LEU A 221 -6.96 -2.83 12.33
C LEU A 221 -6.87 -2.51 10.82
N GLY A 222 -5.68 -2.66 10.23
CA GLY A 222 -5.45 -2.45 8.79
C GLY A 222 -5.71 -3.73 7.97
N LEU A 223 -5.24 -3.75 6.71
CA LEU A 223 -5.46 -4.89 5.80
C LEU A 223 -4.90 -6.22 6.32
N ALA A 224 -3.76 -6.23 7.03
CA ALA A 224 -3.23 -7.46 7.60
C ALA A 224 -4.14 -8.05 8.69
N PHE A 225 -4.86 -7.21 9.44
CA PHE A 225 -5.89 -7.65 10.38
C PHE A 225 -7.09 -8.29 9.66
N ILE A 226 -7.49 -7.72 8.52
CA ILE A 226 -8.54 -8.28 7.66
C ILE A 226 -8.15 -9.67 7.15
N ASP A 227 -6.90 -9.87 6.73
CA ASP A 227 -6.41 -11.20 6.38
C ASP A 227 -6.48 -12.16 7.58
N TRP A 228 -6.03 -11.71 8.76
CA TRP A 228 -6.03 -12.53 9.98
C TRP A 228 -7.43 -12.96 10.42
N MET A 229 -8.40 -12.05 10.45
CA MET A 229 -9.76 -12.40 10.91
C MET A 229 -10.40 -13.45 10.00
N VAL A 230 -10.15 -13.37 8.69
CA VAL A 230 -10.70 -14.30 7.69
C VAL A 230 -10.04 -15.67 7.82
N LEU A 231 -8.71 -15.70 7.95
CA LEU A 231 -7.99 -16.95 8.16
C LEU A 231 -8.40 -17.62 9.48
N LEU A 232 -8.53 -16.87 10.57
CA LEU A 232 -8.90 -17.41 11.89
C LEU A 232 -10.38 -17.75 12.03
N ALA A 233 -11.23 -17.36 11.07
CA ALA A 233 -12.63 -17.71 10.98
C ALA A 233 -12.85 -18.90 10.02
N GLU A 234 -12.69 -18.68 8.71
CA GLU A 234 -13.12 -19.63 7.68
C GLU A 234 -12.23 -20.87 7.63
N THR A 235 -10.90 -20.75 7.83
CA THR A 235 -10.02 -21.94 7.88
C THR A 235 -10.25 -22.77 9.14
N ARG A 236 -10.89 -22.18 10.16
CA ARG A 236 -11.34 -22.89 11.37
C ARG A 236 -12.70 -23.55 11.17
N GLY A 237 -13.36 -23.36 10.03
CA GLY A 237 -14.59 -24.02 9.64
C GLY A 237 -15.86 -23.26 9.99
N GLY A 238 -15.75 -22.01 10.43
CA GLY A 238 -16.91 -21.13 10.50
C GLY A 238 -17.31 -20.66 9.12
N SER A 239 -18.52 -20.11 9.01
CA SER A 239 -19.10 -19.75 7.72
C SER A 239 -19.93 -18.48 7.80
N PHE A 240 -19.91 -17.71 6.71
CA PHE A 240 -20.73 -16.52 6.53
C PHE A 240 -21.94 -16.85 5.65
N ALA A 241 -23.11 -16.36 6.04
CA ALA A 241 -24.33 -16.45 5.23
C ALA A 241 -25.15 -15.16 5.38
N ARG A 242 -25.79 -14.71 4.30
CA ARG A 242 -26.75 -13.61 4.40
C ARG A 242 -28.10 -14.15 4.86
N ASN A 243 -28.72 -13.47 5.82
CA ASN A 243 -30.08 -13.76 6.24
C ASN A 243 -31.12 -13.19 5.25
N ALA A 244 -32.41 -13.32 5.56
CA ALA A 244 -33.50 -12.87 4.69
C ALA A 244 -33.50 -11.35 4.42
N ASP A 245 -32.94 -10.56 5.33
CA ASP A 245 -32.82 -9.10 5.22
C ASP A 245 -31.51 -8.67 4.52
N GLY A 246 -30.72 -9.63 4.03
CA GLY A 246 -29.43 -9.38 3.38
C GLY A 246 -28.28 -9.08 4.34
N VAL A 247 -28.51 -9.14 5.66
CA VAL A 247 -27.48 -8.93 6.67
C VAL A 247 -26.58 -10.16 6.75
N LEU A 248 -25.27 -9.94 6.72
CA LEU A 248 -24.30 -11.02 6.85
C LEU A 248 -24.22 -11.50 8.31
N GLU A 249 -24.43 -12.80 8.50
CA GLU A 249 -24.31 -13.51 9.78
C GLU A 249 -23.15 -14.49 9.74
N TYR A 250 -22.53 -14.73 10.90
CA TYR A 250 -21.45 -15.68 11.05
C TYR A 250 -21.86 -16.85 11.95
N THR A 251 -21.68 -18.07 11.46
CA THR A 251 -21.83 -19.30 12.25
C THR A 251 -20.46 -19.81 12.66
N ALA A 252 -20.16 -19.74 13.96
CA ALA A 252 -18.90 -20.21 14.52
C ALA A 252 -18.84 -21.74 14.54
N SER A 253 -17.65 -22.27 14.28
CA SER A 253 -17.33 -23.71 14.40
C SER A 253 -16.95 -24.14 15.81
N GLY A 254 -16.62 -23.17 16.68
CA GLY A 254 -16.06 -23.41 18.01
C GLY A 254 -14.54 -23.62 18.01
N ARG A 255 -13.88 -23.48 16.85
CA ARG A 255 -12.41 -23.57 16.70
C ARG A 255 -11.75 -22.21 16.49
N GLU A 256 -12.53 -21.15 16.45
CA GLU A 256 -12.06 -19.76 16.38
C GLU A 256 -11.44 -19.33 17.72
N PRO A 257 -10.43 -18.45 17.72
CA PRO A 257 -10.02 -17.71 18.90
C PRO A 257 -11.03 -16.58 19.24
N ILE A 258 -10.90 -16.00 20.44
CA ILE A 258 -11.61 -14.77 20.82
C ILE A 258 -10.65 -13.59 20.63
N LEU A 259 -10.84 -12.81 19.57
CA LEU A 259 -9.94 -11.73 19.17
C LEU A 259 -10.25 -10.44 19.92
N TYR A 260 -9.25 -9.83 20.54
CA TYR A 260 -9.28 -8.48 21.11
C TYR A 260 -8.39 -7.57 20.29
N ALA A 261 -9.02 -6.80 19.40
CA ALA A 261 -8.36 -6.03 18.35
C ALA A 261 -8.28 -4.55 18.70
N GLY A 262 -7.09 -3.97 18.55
CA GLY A 262 -6.83 -2.57 18.89
C GLY A 262 -5.82 -1.92 17.97
N SER A 263 -5.93 -0.61 17.80
CA SER A 263 -4.95 0.19 17.05
C SER A 263 -4.85 1.60 17.62
N ARG A 264 -3.87 2.38 17.16
CA ARG A 264 -3.74 3.79 17.54
C ARG A 264 -4.96 4.62 17.12
N ARG A 265 -5.50 4.40 15.91
CA ARG A 265 -6.71 5.12 15.44
C ARG A 265 -7.99 4.59 16.07
N GLY A 266 -7.98 3.35 16.55
CA GLY A 266 -9.12 2.69 17.18
C GLY A 266 -10.20 2.19 16.25
N VAL A 267 -10.08 2.42 14.94
CA VAL A 267 -11.04 2.02 13.91
C VAL A 267 -10.34 1.28 12.76
N PRO A 268 -11.05 0.40 12.02
CA PRO A 268 -10.53 -0.18 10.79
C PRO A 268 -10.43 0.88 9.69
N TYR A 269 -9.69 0.56 8.62
CA TYR A 269 -9.63 1.42 7.43
C TYR A 269 -11.02 1.54 6.79
N HIS A 270 -11.27 2.66 6.11
CA HIS A 270 -12.51 2.88 5.37
C HIS A 270 -12.72 1.84 4.27
N ALA A 271 -13.95 1.38 4.05
CA ALA A 271 -14.28 0.53 2.92
C ALA A 271 -13.93 1.21 1.59
N LYS A 272 -13.65 0.39 0.57
CA LYS A 272 -13.53 0.90 -0.79
C LYS A 272 -14.84 1.56 -1.25
N ILE A 273 -14.69 2.73 -1.87
CA ILE A 273 -15.78 3.49 -2.49
C ILE A 273 -16.34 2.70 -3.68
N SER A 274 -17.66 2.54 -3.76
CA SER A 274 -18.33 1.79 -4.84
C SER A 274 -19.01 2.67 -5.90
N TYR A 275 -18.72 3.97 -5.91
CA TYR A 275 -19.21 4.95 -6.89
C TYR A 275 -18.05 5.72 -7.54
N ASP A 276 -18.31 6.36 -8.69
CA ASP A 276 -17.37 7.21 -9.42
C ASP A 276 -17.88 8.66 -9.53
N ILE A 277 -16.96 9.60 -9.74
CA ILE A 277 -17.20 11.02 -9.99
C ILE A 277 -17.07 11.31 -11.49
N ALA A 278 -18.01 10.74 -12.27
CA ALA A 278 -17.94 10.76 -13.73
C ALA A 278 -18.31 12.13 -14.37
N ALA A 279 -19.10 12.97 -13.70
CA ALA A 279 -19.66 14.18 -14.32
C ALA A 279 -18.66 15.34 -14.44
N ALA A 280 -17.72 15.47 -13.50
CA ALA A 280 -16.62 16.44 -13.55
C ALA A 280 -15.56 16.08 -12.50
N ARG A 281 -14.52 15.32 -12.89
CA ARG A 281 -13.39 15.11 -11.97
C ARG A 281 -12.74 16.46 -11.64
N PRO A 282 -12.42 16.74 -10.37
CA PRO A 282 -11.72 17.98 -10.02
C PRO A 282 -10.44 18.12 -10.87
N PRO A 283 -10.19 19.28 -11.50
CA PRO A 283 -8.97 19.50 -12.26
C PRO A 283 -7.77 19.67 -11.32
N LEU A 284 -7.08 18.56 -11.05
CA LEU A 284 -5.95 18.45 -10.13
C LEU A 284 -4.62 18.37 -10.90
N PRO A 285 -3.49 18.84 -10.32
CA PRO A 285 -3.39 19.64 -9.09
C PRO A 285 -3.76 21.12 -9.29
N LYS A 286 -4.28 21.78 -8.25
CA LYS A 286 -4.65 23.21 -8.25
C LYS A 286 -3.74 24.09 -7.39
N PHE A 287 -3.55 23.72 -6.14
CA PHE A 287 -2.78 24.46 -5.13
C PHE A 287 -1.44 23.79 -4.82
N PHE A 288 -1.37 22.47 -4.92
CA PHE A 288 -0.19 21.71 -4.55
C PHE A 288 0.54 21.17 -5.78
N THR A 289 1.39 22.01 -6.35
CA THR A 289 2.32 21.68 -7.45
C THR A 289 3.77 21.82 -6.98
N ALA A 290 4.71 21.14 -7.63
CA ALA A 290 6.13 21.26 -7.26
C ALA A 290 6.68 22.67 -7.52
N ASP A 291 6.08 23.42 -8.46
CA ASP A 291 6.45 24.79 -8.81
C ASP A 291 5.85 25.85 -7.88
N ALA A 292 4.91 25.46 -7.01
CA ALA A 292 4.37 26.35 -5.97
C ALA A 292 5.44 26.75 -4.91
N PHE A 293 6.58 26.04 -4.89
CA PHE A 293 7.68 26.26 -3.95
C PHE A 293 8.90 26.88 -4.64
N PRO A 294 9.06 28.22 -4.61
CA PRO A 294 10.20 28.87 -5.26
C PRO A 294 11.55 28.43 -4.67
N GLY A 295 12.61 28.59 -5.45
CA GLY A 295 13.99 28.26 -5.04
C GLY A 295 14.35 26.78 -5.17
N HIS A 296 15.46 26.39 -4.53
CA HIS A 296 16.03 25.03 -4.59
C HIS A 296 16.35 24.43 -3.21
N GLY A 297 16.01 25.14 -2.13
CA GLY A 297 16.27 24.68 -0.77
C GLY A 297 15.30 23.59 -0.31
N HIS A 298 15.66 22.91 0.77
CA HIS A 298 14.77 21.97 1.43
C HIS A 298 13.51 22.65 1.98
N LEU A 299 12.41 21.90 1.99
CA LEU A 299 11.11 22.31 2.49
C LEU A 299 10.77 21.61 3.82
N HIS A 300 10.13 22.33 4.73
CA HIS A 300 9.56 21.80 5.95
C HIS A 300 8.20 21.18 5.69
N PHE A 301 8.06 19.86 5.89
CA PHE A 301 6.84 19.15 5.51
C PHE A 301 5.59 19.68 6.22
N ARG A 302 5.65 19.94 7.53
CA ARG A 302 4.48 20.35 8.31
C ARG A 302 4.06 21.80 8.08
N ASP A 303 5.02 22.66 7.80
CA ASP A 303 4.80 24.11 7.76
C ASP A 303 4.61 24.62 6.32
N GLU A 304 5.22 23.96 5.33
CA GLU A 304 5.19 24.40 3.92
C GLU A 304 4.42 23.42 3.03
N ILE A 305 4.65 22.11 3.14
CA ILE A 305 4.07 21.11 2.22
C ILE A 305 2.63 20.75 2.60
N TRP A 306 2.42 20.32 3.84
CA TRP A 306 1.13 19.79 4.30
C TRP A 306 -0.01 20.81 4.24
N PRO A 307 0.18 22.11 4.53
CA PRO A 307 -0.90 23.10 4.40
C PRO A 307 -1.40 23.22 2.96
N LEU A 308 -0.52 23.25 1.95
CA LEU A 308 -0.92 23.28 0.55
C LEU A 308 -1.56 21.97 0.09
N ALA A 309 -1.02 20.82 0.52
CA ALA A 309 -1.64 19.53 0.26
C ALA A 309 -3.03 19.41 0.89
N SER A 310 -3.22 19.93 2.11
CA SER A 310 -4.54 19.95 2.78
C SER A 310 -5.52 20.84 2.04
N LYS A 311 -5.07 22.01 1.56
CA LYS A 311 -5.84 22.93 0.75
C LYS A 311 -6.26 22.31 -0.60
N GLU A 312 -5.40 21.49 -1.21
CA GLU A 312 -5.72 20.66 -2.39
C GLU A 312 -6.86 19.67 -2.11
N LEU A 313 -6.78 18.92 -1.01
CA LEU A 313 -7.82 17.95 -0.62
C LEU A 313 -9.16 18.65 -0.36
N ALA A 314 -9.12 19.78 0.33
CA ALA A 314 -10.32 20.57 0.62
C ALA A 314 -10.93 21.16 -0.64
N TRP A 315 -10.11 21.68 -1.55
CA TRP A 315 -10.59 22.20 -2.82
C TRP A 315 -11.30 21.13 -3.65
N ALA A 316 -10.74 19.91 -3.73
CA ALA A 316 -11.39 18.81 -4.44
C ALA A 316 -12.73 18.40 -3.81
N HIS A 317 -12.79 18.34 -2.48
CA HIS A 317 -14.01 18.06 -1.73
C HIS A 317 -15.11 19.08 -2.02
N TYR A 318 -14.78 20.37 -1.96
CA TYR A 318 -15.76 21.42 -2.22
C TYR A 318 -16.10 21.56 -3.71
N TYR A 319 -15.15 21.32 -4.62
CA TYR A 319 -15.40 21.30 -6.05
C TYR A 319 -16.52 20.31 -6.38
N GLU A 320 -16.46 19.12 -5.80
CA GLU A 320 -17.48 18.09 -5.98
C GLU A 320 -18.84 18.51 -5.39
N TRP A 321 -18.86 19.16 -4.22
CA TRP A 321 -20.11 19.69 -3.66
C TRP A 321 -20.76 20.74 -4.55
N PHE A 322 -20.03 21.75 -4.98
CA PHE A 322 -20.59 22.79 -5.84
C PHE A 322 -21.03 22.27 -7.21
N THR A 323 -20.38 21.21 -7.72
CA THR A 323 -20.64 20.69 -9.06
C THR A 323 -21.76 19.65 -9.09
N ALA A 324 -21.74 18.68 -8.17
CA ALA A 324 -22.67 17.55 -8.16
C ALA A 324 -23.83 17.72 -7.17
N HIS A 325 -23.66 18.53 -6.11
CA HIS A 325 -24.65 18.70 -5.04
C HIS A 325 -24.84 20.20 -4.68
N PRO A 326 -25.14 21.08 -5.66
CA PRO A 326 -25.22 22.52 -5.42
C PRO A 326 -26.25 22.90 -4.36
N GLU A 327 -27.27 22.07 -4.12
CA GLU A 327 -28.27 22.25 -3.06
C GLU A 327 -27.71 22.20 -1.63
N ARG A 328 -26.48 21.72 -1.46
CA ARG A 328 -25.75 21.69 -0.18
C ARG A 328 -24.84 22.91 0.02
N THR A 329 -24.74 23.74 -1.01
CA THR A 329 -23.87 24.92 -1.04
C THR A 329 -24.67 26.20 -1.18
N VAL A 330 -24.06 27.33 -0.82
CA VAL A 330 -24.62 28.67 -0.96
C VAL A 330 -23.66 29.50 -1.80
N GLY A 331 -24.17 30.32 -2.73
CA GLY A 331 -23.34 31.16 -3.60
C GLY A 331 -22.81 30.41 -4.83
N SER A 332 -21.83 30.99 -5.52
CA SER A 332 -21.22 30.37 -6.71
C SER A 332 -19.88 29.71 -6.40
N TRP A 333 -19.54 28.65 -7.16
CA TRP A 333 -18.22 28.03 -7.10
C TRP A 333 -17.08 29.04 -7.32
N THR A 334 -17.25 29.98 -8.25
CA THR A 334 -16.22 30.98 -8.56
C THR A 334 -15.91 31.87 -7.37
N GLU A 335 -16.92 32.35 -6.65
CA GLU A 335 -16.72 33.15 -5.43
C GLU A 335 -16.04 32.32 -4.34
N PHE A 336 -16.48 31.07 -4.16
CA PHE A 336 -15.89 30.15 -3.20
C PHE A 336 -14.43 29.84 -3.50
N GLU A 337 -14.10 29.53 -4.76
CA GLU A 337 -12.74 29.21 -5.19
C GLU A 337 -11.78 30.38 -5.02
N ILE A 338 -12.21 31.61 -5.32
CA ILE A 338 -11.41 32.83 -5.09
C ILE A 338 -11.10 32.98 -3.60
N GLY A 339 -12.13 32.96 -2.74
CA GLY A 339 -11.91 33.11 -1.29
C GLY A 339 -11.08 31.98 -0.71
N LEU A 340 -11.35 30.73 -1.10
CA LEU A 340 -10.51 29.59 -0.70
C LEU A 340 -9.06 29.81 -1.14
N SER A 341 -8.80 30.34 -2.34
CA SER A 341 -7.44 30.61 -2.85
C SER A 341 -6.70 31.67 -2.03
N GLU A 342 -7.36 32.76 -1.66
CA GLU A 342 -6.76 33.93 -1.00
C GLU A 342 -6.54 33.72 0.50
N ILE A 343 -7.40 32.94 1.16
CA ILE A 343 -7.34 32.75 2.62
C ILE A 343 -6.31 31.67 2.99
N THR A 344 -5.53 31.95 4.04
CA THR A 344 -4.54 31.02 4.62
C THR A 344 -5.21 29.76 5.17
N TRP A 345 -4.67 28.59 4.81
CA TRP A 345 -5.17 27.30 5.32
C TRP A 345 -5.10 27.21 6.85
N GLY A 346 -6.17 26.68 7.47
CA GLY A 346 -6.26 26.48 8.91
C GLY A 346 -6.53 27.74 9.75
N SER A 347 -6.75 28.90 9.12
CA SER A 347 -7.11 30.12 9.84
C SER A 347 -8.58 30.10 10.31
N GLN A 348 -8.90 30.85 11.36
CA GLN A 348 -10.29 31.05 11.80
C GLN A 348 -11.14 31.74 10.71
N GLU A 349 -10.50 32.60 9.92
CA GLU A 349 -11.12 33.24 8.76
C GLU A 349 -11.55 32.22 7.71
N LEU A 350 -10.72 31.21 7.43
CA LEU A 350 -11.08 30.14 6.49
C LEU A 350 -12.26 29.33 7.02
N THR A 351 -12.25 28.99 8.31
CA THR A 351 -13.38 28.30 8.93
C THR A 351 -14.66 29.09 8.72
N ALA A 352 -14.71 30.35 9.16
CA ALA A 352 -15.89 31.20 9.04
C ALA A 352 -16.32 31.42 7.57
N PHE A 353 -15.38 31.53 6.65
CA PHE A 353 -15.66 31.62 5.21
C PHE A 353 -16.34 30.35 4.70
N VAL A 354 -15.80 29.17 5.00
CA VAL A 354 -16.41 27.89 4.61
C VAL A 354 -17.81 27.73 5.18
N GLU A 355 -18.06 28.17 6.43
CA GLU A 355 -19.40 28.06 7.04
C GLU A 355 -20.49 28.82 6.28
N GLN A 356 -20.13 29.94 5.63
CA GLN A 356 -21.06 30.75 4.84
C GLN A 356 -21.51 30.06 3.56
N PHE A 357 -20.61 29.29 2.93
CA PHE A 357 -20.85 28.62 1.66
C PHE A 357 -21.29 27.16 1.82
N VAL A 358 -20.93 26.52 2.93
CA VAL A 358 -21.29 25.13 3.27
C VAL A 358 -21.90 25.11 4.68
N PRO A 359 -23.21 25.38 4.82
CA PRO A 359 -23.81 25.65 6.14
C PRO A 359 -23.88 24.43 7.06
N LYS A 360 -23.97 23.22 6.51
CA LYS A 360 -24.02 21.99 7.31
C LYS A 360 -22.62 21.54 7.70
N ASP A 361 -22.42 21.27 8.99
CA ASP A 361 -21.13 20.81 9.52
C ASP A 361 -20.67 19.49 8.90
N GLU A 362 -21.59 18.55 8.67
CA GLU A 362 -21.32 17.22 8.08
C GLU A 362 -20.82 17.27 6.62
N ASP A 363 -21.01 18.41 5.95
CA ASP A 363 -20.62 18.65 4.56
C ASP A 363 -19.23 19.30 4.47
N ARG A 364 -18.66 19.75 5.59
CA ARG A 364 -17.34 20.40 5.65
C ARG A 364 -16.24 19.36 5.80
N ILE A 365 -15.10 19.61 5.17
CA ILE A 365 -13.95 18.73 5.32
C ILE A 365 -13.22 19.02 6.64
N ASP A 366 -13.03 17.97 7.44
CA ASP A 366 -12.18 17.99 8.63
C ASP A 366 -11.15 16.86 8.52
N LEU A 367 -9.94 17.21 8.09
CA LEU A 367 -8.86 16.25 7.88
C LEU A 367 -8.34 15.66 9.21
N ALA A 368 -8.46 16.39 10.33
CA ALA A 368 -8.02 15.91 11.63
C ALA A 368 -9.00 14.86 12.19
N ARG A 369 -10.30 15.14 12.08
CA ARG A 369 -11.36 14.17 12.41
C ARG A 369 -11.34 12.98 11.46
N LEU A 370 -11.02 13.19 10.17
CA LEU A 370 -10.80 12.09 9.24
C LEU A 370 -9.61 11.21 9.65
N ASP A 371 -8.44 11.78 10.02
CA ASP A 371 -7.28 10.96 10.44
C ASP A 371 -7.53 10.21 11.76
N LYS A 372 -8.25 10.82 12.70
CA LYS A 372 -8.50 10.25 14.03
C LYS A 372 -9.96 10.44 14.47
N PRO A 373 -10.88 9.60 13.98
CA PRO A 373 -12.32 9.76 14.24
C PRO A 373 -12.71 9.72 15.72
N PHE A 374 -11.94 9.00 16.53
CA PHE A 374 -12.20 8.76 17.95
C PHE A 374 -11.27 9.55 18.89
N ALA A 375 -10.52 10.53 18.36
CA ALA A 375 -9.62 11.35 19.16
C ALA A 375 -10.37 12.01 20.34
N GLY A 376 -9.84 11.84 21.55
CA GLY A 376 -10.37 12.46 22.77
C GLY A 376 -11.65 11.82 23.32
N ARG A 377 -12.20 10.77 22.69
CA ARG A 377 -13.36 10.06 23.22
C ARG A 377 -12.99 9.23 24.46
N ARG A 378 -13.95 9.10 25.38
CA ARG A 378 -13.90 8.15 26.50
C ARG A 378 -15.09 7.22 26.44
N PHE A 379 -14.90 6.00 26.92
CA PHE A 379 -15.93 4.95 26.95
C PHE A 379 -15.98 4.33 28.35
N GLU A 380 -17.17 3.94 28.78
CA GLU A 380 -17.42 3.25 30.05
C GLU A 380 -16.85 1.82 30.05
N GLY A 381 -16.71 1.20 28.87
CA GLY A 381 -16.14 -0.14 28.73
C GLY A 381 -16.21 -0.68 27.30
N LEU A 382 -15.86 -1.96 27.14
CA LEU A 382 -15.75 -2.60 25.82
C LEU A 382 -17.10 -2.73 25.09
N ASP A 383 -18.22 -2.80 25.80
CA ASP A 383 -19.55 -2.88 25.18
C ASP A 383 -19.95 -1.56 24.49
N GLU A 384 -19.60 -0.43 25.10
CA GLU A 384 -19.81 0.89 24.47
C GLU A 384 -18.86 1.06 23.28
N VAL A 385 -17.58 0.69 23.42
CA VAL A 385 -16.63 0.67 22.31
C VAL A 385 -17.16 -0.16 21.15
N ARG A 386 -17.68 -1.36 21.44
CA ARG A 386 -18.26 -2.26 20.43
C ARG A 386 -19.42 -1.59 19.70
N THR A 387 -20.37 -1.03 20.43
CA THR A 387 -21.57 -0.38 19.85
C THR A 387 -21.17 0.78 18.94
N GLU A 388 -20.23 1.60 19.40
CA GLU A 388 -19.75 2.77 18.66
C GLU A 388 -18.94 2.39 17.42
N LEU A 389 -18.09 1.35 17.50
CA LEU A 389 -17.35 0.87 16.33
C LEU A 389 -18.25 0.19 15.31
N GLN A 390 -19.23 -0.60 15.75
CA GLN A 390 -20.20 -1.20 14.84
C GLN A 390 -20.98 -0.11 14.11
N THR A 391 -21.48 0.90 14.82
CA THR A 391 -22.16 2.06 14.22
C THR A 391 -21.25 2.82 13.25
N TYR A 392 -19.97 3.01 13.60
CA TYR A 392 -18.99 3.65 12.73
C TYR A 392 -18.80 2.87 11.42
N ILE A 393 -18.58 1.55 11.51
CA ILE A 393 -18.37 0.69 10.34
C ILE A 393 -19.65 0.63 9.47
N GLU A 394 -20.82 0.51 10.07
CA GLU A 394 -22.11 0.52 9.35
C GLU A 394 -22.38 1.85 8.64
N THR A 395 -21.97 2.96 9.26
CA THR A 395 -22.08 4.30 8.65
C THR A 395 -21.10 4.46 7.50
N ASP A 396 -19.86 3.99 7.65
CA ASP A 396 -18.88 3.99 6.58
C ASP A 396 -19.34 3.14 5.40
N LEU A 397 -19.81 1.91 5.63
CA LEU A 397 -20.33 1.04 4.57
C LEU A 397 -21.46 1.70 3.77
N ARG A 398 -22.43 2.34 4.45
CA ARG A 398 -23.51 3.08 3.77
C ARG A 398 -22.97 4.27 2.99
N ARG A 399 -22.10 5.08 3.60
CA ARG A 399 -21.51 6.29 2.98
C ARG A 399 -20.66 5.96 1.76
N ARG A 400 -19.89 4.86 1.81
CA ARG A 400 -19.02 4.40 0.72
C ARG A 400 -19.79 3.72 -0.42
N ALA A 401 -21.07 3.41 -0.20
CA ALA A 401 -21.97 2.87 -1.21
C ALA A 401 -22.92 3.89 -1.84
N ASP A 402 -23.07 5.08 -1.24
CA ASP A 402 -24.03 6.10 -1.67
C ASP A 402 -23.34 7.27 -2.40
N PRO A 403 -23.61 7.48 -3.71
CA PRO A 403 -23.02 8.58 -4.49
C PRO A 403 -23.45 9.97 -3.99
N TYR A 404 -24.42 10.08 -3.08
CA TYR A 404 -24.67 11.30 -2.31
C TYR A 404 -23.44 11.81 -1.54
N TYR A 405 -22.45 10.94 -1.30
CA TYR A 405 -21.18 11.27 -0.67
C TYR A 405 -19.99 11.31 -1.65
N SER A 406 -20.25 11.62 -2.93
CA SER A 406 -19.24 11.61 -4.00
C SER A 406 -17.98 12.47 -3.73
N SER A 407 -18.05 13.44 -2.81
CA SER A 407 -16.88 14.22 -2.37
C SER A 407 -15.76 13.34 -1.80
N ASP A 408 -16.07 12.17 -1.24
CA ASP A 408 -15.07 11.21 -0.75
C ASP A 408 -14.19 10.67 -1.90
N ALA A 409 -14.77 10.47 -3.09
CA ALA A 409 -14.03 10.05 -4.30
C ALA A 409 -13.19 11.20 -4.88
N ALA A 410 -13.65 12.45 -4.73
CA ALA A 410 -12.88 13.63 -5.08
C ALA A 410 -11.66 13.80 -4.16
N VAL A 411 -11.83 13.64 -2.84
CA VAL A 411 -10.72 13.62 -1.87
C VAL A 411 -9.74 12.49 -2.15
N PHE A 412 -10.23 11.30 -2.49
CA PHE A 412 -9.38 10.18 -2.91
C PHE A 412 -8.54 10.54 -4.15
N SER A 413 -9.15 11.16 -5.16
CA SER A 413 -8.44 11.61 -6.37
C SER A 413 -7.38 12.68 -6.06
N ALA A 414 -7.71 13.62 -5.18
CA ALA A 414 -6.77 14.64 -4.71
C ALA A 414 -5.62 14.04 -3.89
N LEU A 415 -5.88 13.00 -3.09
CA LEU A 415 -4.83 12.25 -2.39
C LEU A 415 -3.84 11.59 -3.35
N LEU A 416 -4.32 11.01 -4.46
CA LEU A 416 -3.44 10.49 -5.51
C LEU A 416 -2.61 11.61 -6.15
N SER A 417 -3.23 12.75 -6.45
CA SER A 417 -2.54 13.94 -6.97
C SER A 417 -1.44 14.44 -6.01
N VAL A 418 -1.73 14.53 -4.71
CA VAL A 418 -0.76 14.90 -3.66
C VAL A 418 0.45 13.98 -3.68
N TYR A 419 0.24 12.66 -3.80
CA TYR A 419 1.35 11.71 -3.91
C TYR A 419 2.23 11.94 -5.14
N MET A 420 1.63 12.31 -6.27
CA MET A 420 2.35 12.60 -7.50
C MET A 420 3.23 13.85 -7.36
N THR A 421 2.70 14.92 -6.75
CA THR A 421 3.47 16.13 -6.45
C THR A 421 4.58 15.85 -5.41
N ILE A 422 4.32 15.03 -4.39
CA ILE A 422 5.36 14.60 -3.44
C ILE A 422 6.47 13.84 -4.17
N GLY A 423 6.12 12.93 -5.07
CA GLY A 423 7.09 12.22 -5.91
C GLY A 423 8.00 13.17 -6.69
N GLU A 424 7.43 14.22 -7.27
CA GLU A 424 8.18 15.25 -7.99
C GLU A 424 9.11 16.06 -7.05
N LEU A 425 8.63 16.47 -5.87
CA LEU A 425 9.47 17.16 -4.87
C LEU A 425 10.64 16.29 -4.39
N LEU A 426 10.42 14.98 -4.25
CA LEU A 426 11.48 14.01 -3.92
C LEU A 426 12.52 13.91 -5.03
N GLN A 427 12.08 13.80 -6.29
CA GLN A 427 12.98 13.77 -7.46
C GLN A 427 13.81 15.05 -7.58
N ARG A 428 13.23 16.20 -7.22
CA ARG A 428 13.91 17.50 -7.17
C ARG A 428 14.80 17.69 -5.92
N GLY A 429 14.88 16.70 -5.02
CA GLY A 429 15.68 16.77 -3.80
C GLY A 429 15.20 17.82 -2.80
N ARG A 430 13.91 18.17 -2.80
CA ARG A 430 13.34 19.26 -1.98
C ARG A 430 12.94 18.81 -0.57
N ILE A 431 12.89 17.52 -0.26
CA ILE A 431 12.46 16.99 1.03
C ILE A 431 13.66 16.32 1.74
N PRO A 432 14.06 16.77 2.94
CA PRO A 432 15.14 16.13 3.69
C PRO A 432 14.85 14.66 3.99
N ALA A 433 15.89 13.83 3.96
CA ALA A 433 15.83 12.39 4.19
C ALA A 433 15.04 11.98 5.46
N GLN A 434 15.23 12.71 6.57
CA GLN A 434 14.52 12.46 7.82
C GLN A 434 13.01 12.71 7.69
N SER A 435 12.61 13.74 6.94
CA SER A 435 11.19 14.06 6.69
C SER A 435 10.57 13.10 5.66
N VAL A 436 11.36 12.58 4.71
CA VAL A 436 10.90 11.47 3.86
C VAL A 436 10.46 10.28 4.71
N ALA A 437 11.32 9.84 5.63
CA ALA A 437 11.03 8.67 6.46
C ALA A 437 9.93 8.93 7.51
N GLY A 438 9.93 10.10 8.15
CA GLY A 438 9.01 10.42 9.25
C GLY A 438 7.64 10.94 8.78
N ASP A 439 7.64 11.94 7.91
CA ASP A 439 6.43 12.63 7.50
C ASP A 439 5.79 11.99 6.27
N VAL A 440 6.55 11.77 5.19
CA VAL A 440 6.00 11.26 3.92
C VAL A 440 5.64 9.78 4.05
N GLU A 441 6.61 8.95 4.42
CA GLU A 441 6.43 7.50 4.48
C GLU A 441 5.85 7.02 5.82
N GLY A 442 5.98 7.83 6.87
CA GLY A 442 5.35 7.58 8.16
C GLY A 442 3.92 8.12 8.19
N TRP A 443 3.78 9.41 8.45
CA TRP A 443 2.47 10.01 8.72
C TRP A 443 1.55 10.09 7.50
N LEU A 444 1.99 10.68 6.39
CA LEU A 444 1.17 10.87 5.18
C LEU A 444 0.76 9.51 4.59
N HIS A 445 1.67 8.55 4.53
CA HIS A 445 1.34 7.20 4.08
C HIS A 445 0.37 6.46 4.99
N SER A 446 0.46 6.69 6.30
CA SER A 446 -0.53 6.15 7.23
C SER A 446 -1.91 6.78 7.03
N PHE A 447 -1.97 8.09 6.80
CA PHE A 447 -3.21 8.81 6.51
C PHE A 447 -3.84 8.34 5.19
N PHE A 448 -3.04 8.30 4.12
CA PHE A 448 -3.47 7.78 2.83
C PHE A 448 -3.96 6.34 2.92
N SER A 449 -3.22 5.45 3.57
CA SER A 449 -3.63 4.05 3.69
C SER A 449 -4.98 3.90 4.38
N PHE A 450 -5.21 4.69 5.43
CA PHE A 450 -6.46 4.70 6.19
C PHE A 450 -7.66 5.19 5.37
N VAL A 451 -7.50 6.29 4.62
CA VAL A 451 -8.58 6.93 3.85
C VAL A 451 -8.83 6.25 2.50
N ALA A 452 -7.76 5.82 1.83
CA ALA A 452 -7.75 5.51 0.41
C ALA A 452 -7.45 4.02 0.10
N SER A 453 -6.87 3.28 1.04
CA SER A 453 -6.38 1.90 0.82
C SER A 453 -7.07 0.85 1.68
N GLY A 454 -8.29 1.12 2.17
CA GLY A 454 -8.99 0.12 2.98
C GLY A 454 -9.57 -1.05 2.19
N PRO A 455 -10.24 -1.98 2.89
CA PRO A 455 -10.61 -3.29 2.36
C PRO A 455 -11.87 -3.25 1.48
N PRO A 456 -12.16 -4.35 0.76
CA PRO A 456 -13.47 -4.56 0.14
C PRO A 456 -14.61 -4.37 1.17
N PRO A 457 -15.76 -3.76 0.79
CA PRO A 457 -16.90 -3.58 1.69
C PRO A 457 -17.33 -4.88 2.39
N GLU A 458 -17.32 -5.99 1.66
CA GLU A 458 -17.68 -7.33 2.17
C GLU A 458 -16.81 -7.75 3.35
N ARG A 459 -15.55 -7.30 3.42
CA ARG A 459 -14.68 -7.59 4.56
C ARG A 459 -15.08 -6.82 5.81
N LEU A 460 -15.60 -5.61 5.68
CA LEU A 460 -16.13 -4.89 6.84
C LEU A 460 -17.49 -5.45 7.28
N GLU A 461 -18.32 -5.93 6.36
CA GLU A 461 -19.52 -6.70 6.72
C GLU A 461 -19.15 -7.98 7.49
N GLN A 462 -18.12 -8.71 7.06
CA GLN A 462 -17.59 -9.87 7.79
C GLN A 462 -17.07 -9.50 9.17
N LEU A 463 -16.37 -8.37 9.31
CA LEU A 463 -15.91 -7.86 10.61
C LEU A 463 -17.09 -7.57 11.55
N LEU A 464 -18.16 -6.94 11.04
CA LEU A 464 -19.40 -6.73 11.81
C LEU A 464 -20.03 -8.05 12.24
N ALA A 465 -20.13 -9.03 11.33
CA ALA A 465 -20.70 -10.35 11.63
C ALA A 465 -19.89 -11.08 12.72
N LEU A 466 -18.55 -11.07 12.62
CA LEU A 466 -17.66 -11.65 13.64
C LEU A 466 -17.77 -10.93 14.99
N SER A 467 -17.95 -9.61 14.99
CA SER A 467 -18.14 -8.84 16.22
C SER A 467 -19.48 -9.16 16.90
N ARG A 468 -20.57 -9.25 16.12
CA ARG A 468 -21.90 -9.66 16.61
C ARG A 468 -21.90 -11.10 17.13
N ALA A 469 -21.11 -11.98 16.53
CA ALA A 469 -20.91 -13.36 16.97
C ALA A 469 -19.96 -13.51 18.18
N ASN A 470 -19.50 -12.41 18.79
CA ASN A 470 -18.54 -12.39 19.92
C ASN A 470 -17.17 -13.01 19.63
N ILE A 471 -16.80 -13.13 18.35
CA ILE A 471 -15.46 -13.58 17.92
C ILE A 471 -14.47 -12.41 17.93
N VAL A 472 -14.92 -11.20 17.57
CA VAL A 472 -14.08 -9.99 17.55
C VAL A 472 -14.60 -8.94 18.54
N HIS A 473 -13.72 -8.53 19.45
CA HIS A 473 -13.92 -7.48 20.44
C HIS A 473 -12.99 -6.31 20.13
N PHE A 474 -13.51 -5.09 20.16
CA PHE A 474 -12.74 -3.90 19.88
C PHE A 474 -12.22 -3.25 21.17
N LEU A 475 -10.96 -2.84 21.16
CA LEU A 475 -10.28 -2.20 22.30
C LEU A 475 -10.32 -0.66 22.26
N GLY A 476 -10.88 -0.06 21.22
CA GLY A 476 -10.95 1.40 21.07
C GLY A 476 -9.64 2.04 20.58
N PRO A 477 -9.50 3.38 20.68
CA PRO A 477 -8.34 4.13 20.18
C PRO A 477 -7.13 4.06 21.12
N ASP A 478 -5.98 4.51 20.62
CA ASP A 478 -4.73 4.66 21.39
C ASP A 478 -4.31 3.40 22.15
N VAL A 479 -4.59 2.22 21.58
CA VAL A 479 -4.26 0.95 22.23
C VAL A 479 -2.76 0.70 22.23
N THR A 480 -2.25 0.30 23.38
CA THR A 480 -0.89 -0.16 23.60
C THR A 480 -0.89 -1.62 24.00
N PHE A 481 0.13 -2.36 23.55
CA PHE A 481 0.34 -3.78 23.86
C PHE A 481 1.68 -3.92 24.57
N SER A 482 1.74 -4.68 25.66
CA SER A 482 2.98 -4.89 26.43
C SER A 482 3.02 -6.27 27.08
N PRO A 483 4.22 -6.86 27.24
CA PRO A 483 4.41 -8.02 28.10
C PRO A 483 4.39 -7.59 29.58
N GLU A 484 3.63 -8.27 30.44
CA GLU A 484 3.56 -7.98 31.87
C GLU A 484 3.22 -9.26 32.67
N ASN A 485 3.97 -9.55 33.74
CA ASN A 485 3.71 -10.63 34.70
C ASN A 485 3.44 -12.02 34.07
N GLY A 486 4.19 -12.40 33.03
CA GLY A 486 4.03 -13.68 32.35
C GLY A 486 2.81 -13.79 31.42
N SER A 487 2.22 -12.67 31.00
CA SER A 487 1.16 -12.59 29.99
C SER A 487 1.38 -11.39 29.06
N PHE A 488 0.64 -11.32 27.95
CA PHE A 488 0.48 -10.09 27.19
C PHE A 488 -0.72 -9.31 27.66
N LEU A 489 -0.63 -7.99 27.52
CA LEU A 489 -1.64 -7.08 28.00
C LEU A 489 -1.93 -5.98 26.98
N ALA A 490 -3.20 -5.59 26.87
CA ALA A 490 -3.65 -4.44 26.09
C ALA A 490 -4.37 -3.40 26.96
N ARG A 491 -4.05 -2.12 26.70
CA ARG A 491 -4.67 -0.95 27.36
C ARG A 491 -4.99 0.13 26.33
N SER A 492 -6.18 0.71 26.42
CA SER A 492 -6.56 1.93 25.71
C SER A 492 -6.52 3.13 26.65
N SER A 493 -6.17 4.31 26.13
CA SER A 493 -6.28 5.55 26.89
C SER A 493 -7.72 6.03 27.02
N ALA A 494 -8.72 5.37 26.42
CA ALA A 494 -10.11 5.82 26.36
C ALA A 494 -11.02 5.20 27.45
N HIS A 495 -10.60 4.12 28.10
CA HIS A 495 -11.36 3.42 29.15
C HIS A 495 -10.42 2.68 30.11
N ASP A 496 -10.94 2.20 31.25
CA ASP A 496 -10.12 1.57 32.31
C ASP A 496 -9.97 0.04 32.16
N VAL A 497 -10.64 -0.57 31.17
CA VAL A 497 -10.55 -2.02 30.93
C VAL A 497 -9.15 -2.42 30.46
N VAL A 498 -8.61 -3.46 31.09
CA VAL A 498 -7.33 -4.10 30.78
C VAL A 498 -7.60 -5.53 30.33
N VAL A 499 -7.05 -5.94 29.18
CA VAL A 499 -7.22 -7.29 28.65
C VAL A 499 -5.90 -8.03 28.67
N HIS A 500 -5.91 -9.26 29.20
CA HIS A 500 -4.78 -10.17 29.23
C HIS A 500 -4.97 -11.33 28.26
N ALA A 501 -3.88 -11.79 27.65
CA ALA A 501 -3.87 -13.01 26.84
C ALA A 501 -2.48 -13.65 26.80
N ASP A 502 -2.46 -14.95 26.49
CA ASP A 502 -1.22 -15.69 26.29
C ASP A 502 -0.76 -15.68 24.83
N THR A 503 -1.56 -15.08 23.94
CA THR A 503 -1.22 -14.90 22.52
C THR A 503 -1.30 -13.44 22.11
N LEU A 504 -0.25 -12.95 21.45
CA LEU A 504 -0.20 -11.64 20.80
C LEU A 504 0.15 -11.81 19.32
N ILE A 505 -0.70 -11.26 18.46
CA ILE A 505 -0.49 -11.16 17.01
C ILE A 505 -0.21 -9.70 16.67
N ASP A 506 0.92 -9.44 16.02
CA ASP A 506 1.21 -8.15 15.42
C ASP A 506 0.68 -8.11 13.98
N ALA A 507 -0.56 -7.63 13.81
CA ALA A 507 -1.24 -7.55 12.52
C ALA A 507 -0.82 -6.32 11.71
N ARG A 508 0.49 -6.17 11.52
CA ARG A 508 1.12 -5.13 10.69
C ARG A 508 2.07 -5.78 9.69
N LEU A 509 2.27 -5.09 8.57
CA LEU A 509 3.32 -5.47 7.63
C LEU A 509 4.69 -5.10 8.23
N PRO A 510 5.74 -5.89 7.97
CA PRO A 510 7.09 -5.55 8.38
C PRO A 510 7.50 -4.28 7.66
N VAL A 511 8.12 -3.35 8.39
CA VAL A 511 8.66 -2.14 7.77
C VAL A 511 10.02 -2.49 7.16
N ALA A 512 10.13 -2.40 5.83
CA ALA A 512 11.36 -2.75 5.14
C ALA A 512 12.55 -1.95 5.69
N SER A 513 13.59 -2.65 6.14
CA SER A 513 14.78 -2.08 6.76
C SER A 513 16.02 -2.82 6.27
N ILE A 514 16.97 -2.12 5.65
CA ILE A 514 18.18 -2.75 5.11
C ILE A 514 19.23 -3.07 6.16
N ALA A 515 19.31 -2.27 7.22
CA ALA A 515 20.19 -2.54 8.35
C ALA A 515 19.74 -3.78 9.13
N ALA A 516 18.48 -4.16 8.95
CA ALA A 516 17.88 -5.39 9.42
C ALA A 516 17.35 -6.18 8.21
N ALA A 517 18.02 -6.20 7.06
CA ALA A 517 17.47 -6.92 5.90
C ALA A 517 17.48 -8.43 6.18
N GLY A 518 16.34 -9.08 6.01
CA GLY A 518 16.28 -10.54 5.80
C GLY A 518 16.74 -10.94 4.40
N ASP A 519 16.87 -9.97 3.49
CA ASP A 519 17.47 -10.16 2.18
C ASP A 519 19.01 -10.13 2.24
N GLU A 520 19.63 -11.22 1.80
CA GLU A 520 21.08 -11.42 1.87
C GLU A 520 21.88 -10.43 1.02
N LEU A 521 21.42 -10.13 -0.20
CA LEU A 521 22.09 -9.18 -1.08
C LEU A 521 22.12 -7.78 -0.46
N LEU A 522 20.96 -7.29 0.00
CA LEU A 522 20.87 -5.96 0.61
C LEU A 522 21.73 -5.86 1.88
N ARG A 523 21.73 -6.92 2.70
CA ARG A 523 22.59 -6.99 3.90
C ARG A 523 24.08 -6.96 3.53
N THR A 524 24.49 -7.71 2.53
CA THR A 524 25.89 -7.78 2.08
C THR A 524 26.35 -6.43 1.53
N LEU A 525 25.54 -5.79 0.69
CA LEU A 525 25.84 -4.46 0.14
C LEU A 525 25.92 -3.39 1.25
N HIS A 526 25.00 -3.42 2.21
CA HIS A 526 25.00 -2.46 3.32
C HIS A 526 26.24 -2.63 4.21
N ALA A 527 26.59 -3.87 4.56
CA ALA A 527 27.76 -4.16 5.39
C ALA A 527 29.09 -3.72 4.77
N ARG A 528 29.19 -3.72 3.43
CA ARG A 528 30.38 -3.23 2.71
C ARG A 528 30.37 -1.73 2.43
N GLY A 529 29.25 -1.04 2.70
CA GLY A 529 29.08 0.37 2.37
C GLY A 529 28.78 0.64 0.90
N ASP A 530 28.40 -0.38 0.11
CA ASP A 530 27.98 -0.22 -1.29
C ASP A 530 26.62 0.47 -1.40
N ILE A 531 25.81 0.43 -0.34
CA ILE A 531 24.56 1.16 -0.17
C ILE A 531 24.50 1.79 1.22
N THR A 532 23.84 2.94 1.33
CA THR A 532 23.55 3.60 2.60
C THR A 532 22.05 3.68 2.87
N ASP A 533 21.69 3.86 4.14
CA ASP A 533 20.30 3.95 4.59
C ASP A 533 19.88 5.35 5.04
N ILE A 534 18.58 5.60 4.87
CA ILE A 534 17.85 6.75 5.41
C ILE A 534 16.89 6.26 6.48
N ARG A 535 16.84 6.98 7.60
CA ARG A 535 15.93 6.74 8.72
C ARG A 535 15.31 8.03 9.22
N ALA A 536 14.08 7.95 9.74
CA ALA A 536 13.45 9.09 10.43
C ALA A 536 14.08 9.31 11.82
N THR A 537 14.38 8.20 12.51
CA THR A 537 15.00 8.16 13.84
C THR A 537 15.93 6.96 13.92
N GLU A 538 16.79 6.88 14.94
CA GLU A 538 17.70 5.73 15.14
C GLU A 538 16.98 4.38 15.19
N HIS A 539 15.71 4.39 15.64
CA HIS A 539 14.85 3.21 15.76
C HIS A 539 13.88 3.01 14.59
N SER A 540 13.89 3.90 13.60
CA SER A 540 13.04 3.76 12.41
C SER A 540 13.64 2.77 11.42
N ALA A 541 12.79 2.23 10.55
CA ALA A 541 13.24 1.36 9.47
C ALA A 541 14.21 2.10 8.52
N ALA A 542 15.24 1.37 8.09
CA ALA A 542 16.33 1.85 7.27
C ALA A 542 16.02 1.60 5.79
N LYS A 543 15.66 2.63 5.03
CA LYS A 543 15.44 2.46 3.58
C LYS A 543 16.66 2.84 2.78
N VAL A 544 16.85 2.22 1.62
CA VAL A 544 18.00 2.53 0.76
C VAL A 544 17.92 3.95 0.22
N ALA A 545 19.03 4.66 0.34
CA ALA A 545 19.22 5.97 -0.25
C ALA A 545 19.51 5.83 -1.75
N VAL A 546 18.83 6.65 -2.53
CA VAL A 546 19.08 6.81 -3.96
C VAL A 546 19.08 8.29 -4.32
N ASP A 547 19.70 8.62 -5.45
CA ASP A 547 19.57 9.96 -6.03
C ASP A 547 18.18 10.15 -6.70
N GLY A 548 17.93 11.35 -7.25
CA GLY A 548 16.68 11.66 -7.95
C GLY A 548 16.40 10.84 -9.22
N ARG A 549 17.31 9.94 -9.61
CA ARG A 549 17.22 9.01 -10.75
C ARG A 549 17.26 7.54 -10.31
N SER A 550 17.07 7.28 -9.02
CA SER A 550 17.07 5.94 -8.42
C SER A 550 18.42 5.20 -8.48
N ARG A 551 19.54 5.92 -8.67
CA ARG A 551 20.89 5.34 -8.54
C ARG A 551 21.26 5.19 -7.08
N LEU A 552 21.86 4.05 -6.72
CA LEU A 552 22.28 3.77 -5.34
C LEU A 552 23.26 4.83 -4.84
N ILE A 553 23.12 5.23 -3.59
CA ILE A 553 24.11 6.06 -2.89
C ILE A 553 24.90 5.17 -1.92
N THR A 554 26.22 5.25 -1.98
CA THR A 554 27.14 4.50 -1.12
C THR A 554 27.26 5.12 0.27
N ALA A 555 27.89 4.41 1.21
CA ALA A 555 28.19 4.95 2.54
C ALA A 555 29.16 6.15 2.52
N SER A 556 29.94 6.33 1.45
CA SER A 556 30.78 7.54 1.24
C SER A 556 29.99 8.74 0.73
N GLY A 557 28.70 8.56 0.39
CA GLY A 557 27.86 9.60 -0.23
C GLY A 557 28.03 9.72 -1.75
N GLU A 558 28.76 8.80 -2.37
CA GLU A 558 28.94 8.77 -3.82
C GLU A 558 27.76 8.07 -4.50
N VAL A 559 27.43 8.50 -5.71
CA VAL A 559 26.38 7.86 -6.52
C VAL A 559 27.00 6.71 -7.32
N ALA A 560 26.52 5.49 -7.10
CA ALA A 560 27.02 4.31 -7.79
C ALA A 560 26.74 4.37 -9.30
N GLU A 561 27.75 4.03 -10.10
CA GLU A 561 27.60 3.94 -11.55
C GLU A 561 26.83 2.66 -11.93
N ASN A 562 25.84 2.81 -12.82
CA ASN A 562 25.04 1.72 -13.38
C ASN A 562 24.39 0.77 -12.36
N ARG A 563 24.15 1.21 -11.12
CA ARG A 563 23.41 0.46 -10.10
C ARG A 563 22.21 1.25 -9.64
N TYR A 564 21.04 0.64 -9.79
CA TYR A 564 19.76 1.26 -9.53
C TYR A 564 18.97 0.43 -8.53
N ALA A 565 18.11 1.08 -7.77
CA ALA A 565 17.18 0.39 -6.87
C ALA A 565 15.79 0.97 -6.97
N VAL A 566 14.78 0.10 -6.89
CA VAL A 566 13.39 0.50 -6.95
C VAL A 566 12.49 -0.42 -6.14
N GLY A 567 11.49 0.15 -5.48
CA GLY A 567 10.54 -0.59 -4.66
C GLY A 567 10.27 0.08 -3.31
N PRO A 568 9.38 -0.50 -2.48
CA PRO A 568 8.95 0.06 -1.21
C PRO A 568 10.06 0.16 -0.13
N TRP A 569 11.18 -0.56 -0.31
CA TRP A 569 12.38 -0.50 0.55
C TRP A 569 13.36 0.61 0.15
N VAL A 570 13.09 1.34 -0.93
CA VAL A 570 13.87 2.50 -1.36
C VAL A 570 13.19 3.78 -0.87
N ALA A 571 13.96 4.66 -0.23
CA ALA A 571 13.45 5.89 0.35
C ALA A 571 12.85 6.79 -0.74
N GLY A 572 11.64 7.28 -0.51
CA GLY A 572 10.98 8.23 -1.41
C GLY A 572 10.38 7.60 -2.68
N HIS A 573 10.21 6.28 -2.72
CA HIS A 573 9.56 5.58 -3.85
C HIS A 573 8.10 5.19 -3.59
N THR A 574 7.54 5.52 -2.41
CA THR A 574 6.17 5.15 -2.01
C THR A 574 5.06 5.80 -2.84
N TRP A 575 5.36 6.85 -3.60
CA TRP A 575 4.43 7.49 -4.54
C TRP A 575 4.16 6.69 -5.81
N SER A 576 5.03 5.74 -6.11
CA SER A 576 4.85 4.81 -7.21
C SER A 576 4.14 3.55 -6.69
N SER A 577 2.81 3.56 -6.70
CA SER A 577 1.97 2.45 -6.21
C SER A 577 2.35 1.09 -6.82
N ALA A 578 2.11 -0.01 -6.09
CA ALA A 578 2.40 -1.36 -6.58
C ALA A 578 1.55 -1.76 -7.79
N PHE A 579 0.31 -1.27 -7.86
CA PHE A 579 -0.55 -1.42 -9.04
C PHE A 579 -1.09 -0.06 -9.50
N PRO A 580 -0.87 0.29 -10.78
CA PRO A 580 -1.44 1.48 -11.37
C PRO A 580 -2.91 1.28 -11.75
N ARG A 581 -3.67 2.37 -11.65
CA ARG A 581 -5.04 2.48 -12.17
C ARG A 581 -5.01 2.90 -13.64
N PRO A 582 -5.85 2.31 -14.50
CA PRO A 582 -5.93 2.75 -15.89
C PRO A 582 -6.39 4.21 -15.95
N ARG A 583 -5.91 4.94 -16.95
CA ARG A 583 -6.29 6.32 -17.29
C ARG A 583 -6.00 7.36 -16.20
N THR A 584 -4.96 7.15 -15.39
CA THR A 584 -4.60 8.04 -14.26
C THR A 584 -3.21 8.66 -14.36
N ASN A 585 -2.48 8.49 -15.48
CA ASN A 585 -1.08 8.90 -15.60
C ASN A 585 -0.21 8.40 -14.41
N ALA A 586 -0.42 7.14 -14.01
CA ALA A 586 0.08 6.62 -12.73
C ALA A 586 1.61 6.73 -12.58
N GLY A 587 2.05 7.11 -11.37
CA GLY A 587 3.47 7.23 -11.04
C GLY A 587 4.29 5.95 -11.28
N PHE A 588 3.66 4.79 -11.16
CA PHE A 588 4.26 3.49 -11.50
C PHE A 588 4.83 3.45 -12.91
N PHE A 589 4.05 3.88 -13.90
CA PHE A 589 4.47 3.86 -15.31
C PHE A 589 5.55 4.89 -15.59
N ARG A 590 5.37 6.12 -15.08
CA ARG A 590 6.34 7.21 -15.26
C ARG A 590 7.71 6.82 -14.70
N HIS A 591 7.73 6.24 -13.50
CA HIS A 591 8.98 5.84 -12.86
C HIS A 591 9.63 4.63 -13.55
N ASN A 592 8.84 3.64 -13.98
CA ASN A 592 9.39 2.52 -14.75
C ASN A 592 10.00 2.96 -16.08
N ASP A 593 9.33 3.87 -16.79
CA ASP A 593 9.82 4.38 -18.08
C ASP A 593 11.09 5.22 -17.93
N GLN A 594 11.13 6.09 -16.91
CA GLN A 594 12.34 6.85 -16.56
C GLN A 594 13.50 5.91 -16.22
N LEU A 595 13.27 4.87 -15.40
CA LEU A 595 14.29 3.87 -15.07
C LEU A 595 14.78 3.11 -16.30
N ALA A 596 13.87 2.70 -17.19
CA ALA A 596 14.25 2.04 -18.44
C ALA A 596 15.12 2.96 -19.33
N ALA A 597 14.81 4.26 -19.39
CA ALA A 597 15.63 5.24 -20.10
C ALA A 597 17.03 5.38 -19.49
N GLU A 598 17.13 5.42 -18.16
CA GLU A 598 18.40 5.52 -17.43
C GLU A 598 19.27 4.27 -17.65
N LEU A 599 18.69 3.07 -17.55
CA LEU A 599 19.39 1.79 -17.76
C LEU A 599 19.95 1.65 -19.19
N LEU A 600 19.27 2.24 -20.19
CA LEU A 600 19.72 2.22 -21.58
C LEU A 600 20.65 3.38 -21.95
N ARG A 601 20.90 4.35 -21.05
CA ARG A 601 21.71 5.53 -21.40
C ARG A 601 23.12 5.15 -21.86
N HIS A 602 23.68 4.09 -21.30
CA HIS A 602 25.04 3.62 -21.58
C HIS A 602 25.09 2.49 -22.64
N SER A 603 23.94 2.10 -23.21
CA SER A 603 23.86 1.14 -24.32
C SER A 603 23.99 1.79 -25.70
N ARG A 604 24.07 3.13 -25.76
CA ARG A 604 24.25 3.92 -26.98
C ARG A 604 25.71 4.05 -27.40
#